data_AF-A0A535IMF4-F1
#
_entry.id   AF-A0A535IMF4-F1
#
_cell.length_a   1.000
_cell.length_b   1.000
_cell.length_c   1.000
_cell.angle_alpha   90.00
_cell.angle_beta   90.00
_cell.angle_gamma   90.00
#
_symmetry.space_group_name_H-M   'P 1'
#
loop_
_entity.id
_entity.type
_entity.pdbx_description
1 polymer ?
#
loop_
_entity_poly.entity_id
_entity_poly.type
_entity_poly.pdbx_seq_one_letter_code
_entity_poly.pdbx_strand_id
1 'polypeptide(L)'
;MGDWMRAEGHYLARLLRGPLHWWGISDLALSGDGRLLAFRLTPMAGLLLNGVEPVEQEVEEAQERAPVLDVLETGELLVESRTDSWPLIELIEDFAEVAGVRGGRLCYRLAPGSLAEALGRGQQPGNLLKLLRKIAKDEEDSNSPLSCLLAQLEGWIASYGRVRLYTGVSMVEVADNLVMRELSATTSLEEQIVKSITPTLMILTKQGMERIVEDLKRRGQSPLLHEEDYHGTK
;
A
#
# COMPACT_ATOMS: atom_id res chain seq x y z
N MET A 1 51.04 -14.46 3.47
CA MET A 1 49.91 -14.67 2.54
C MET A 1 48.76 -15.30 3.35
N GLY A 2 48.32 -14.56 4.37
CA GLY A 2 47.84 -15.13 5.64
C GLY A 2 46.49 -14.55 6.05
N ASP A 3 45.74 -15.35 6.82
CA ASP A 3 44.42 -15.17 7.46
C ASP A 3 43.31 -14.44 6.70
N TRP A 4 43.58 -13.29 6.12
CA TRP A 4 42.68 -12.53 5.26
C TRP A 4 42.10 -13.39 4.12
N MET A 5 42.96 -14.08 3.36
CA MET A 5 42.53 -14.92 2.23
C MET A 5 41.74 -16.16 2.69
N ARG A 6 41.95 -16.64 3.92
CA ARG A 6 41.16 -17.75 4.50
C ARG A 6 39.79 -17.24 4.96
N ALA A 7 39.75 -16.16 5.73
CA ALA A 7 38.50 -15.62 6.27
C ALA A 7 37.60 -15.05 5.15
N GLU A 8 38.15 -14.22 4.27
CA GLU A 8 37.38 -13.60 3.19
C GLU A 8 37.04 -14.58 2.08
N GLY A 9 37.91 -15.56 1.79
CA GLY A 9 37.60 -16.63 0.85
C GLY A 9 36.39 -17.45 1.29
N HIS A 10 36.26 -17.74 2.59
CA HIS A 10 35.07 -18.40 3.14
C HIS A 10 33.82 -17.53 3.07
N TYR A 11 33.95 -16.23 3.33
CA TYR A 11 32.84 -15.28 3.23
C TYR A 11 32.35 -15.15 1.78
N LEU A 12 33.25 -14.92 0.83
CA LEU A 12 32.93 -14.80 -0.61
C LEU A 12 32.32 -16.10 -1.16
N ALA A 13 32.85 -17.27 -0.77
CA ALA A 13 32.27 -18.55 -1.16
C ALA A 13 30.83 -18.73 -0.63
N ARG A 14 30.51 -18.20 0.56
CA ARG A 14 29.13 -18.18 1.07
C ARG A 14 28.25 -17.18 0.32
N LEU A 15 28.78 -16.00 0.00
CA LEU A 15 28.05 -14.97 -0.73
C LEU A 15 27.65 -15.47 -2.13
N LEU A 16 28.57 -16.12 -2.83
CA LEU A 16 28.33 -16.77 -4.13
C LEU A 16 27.29 -17.89 -4.02
N ARG A 17 27.36 -18.74 -3.00
CA ARG A 17 26.42 -19.86 -2.81
C ARG A 17 25.04 -19.46 -2.30
N GLY A 18 24.94 -18.31 -1.67
CA GLY A 18 23.69 -17.80 -1.10
C GLY A 18 23.12 -16.71 -1.98
N PRO A 19 23.11 -15.45 -1.50
CA PRO A 19 22.33 -14.38 -2.09
C PRO A 19 22.67 -14.12 -3.56
N LEU A 20 23.94 -14.20 -3.98
CA LEU A 20 24.30 -13.95 -5.37
C LEU A 20 23.75 -15.03 -6.31
N HIS A 21 23.69 -16.28 -5.86
CA HIS A 21 23.08 -17.34 -6.67
C HIS A 21 21.56 -17.34 -6.59
N TRP A 22 20.98 -17.16 -5.40
CA TRP A 22 19.52 -17.11 -5.22
C TRP A 22 18.88 -16.01 -6.06
N TRP A 23 19.57 -14.89 -6.22
CA TRP A 23 19.06 -13.76 -6.97
C TRP A 23 19.41 -13.86 -8.46
N GLY A 24 20.23 -14.85 -8.87
CA GLY A 24 20.63 -15.08 -10.26
C GLY A 24 21.84 -14.25 -10.72
N ILE A 25 22.57 -13.60 -9.81
CA ILE A 25 23.78 -12.80 -10.11
C ILE A 25 24.97 -13.71 -10.47
N SER A 26 25.00 -14.93 -9.92
CA SER A 26 26.03 -15.92 -10.24
C SER A 26 25.48 -17.33 -10.45
N ASP A 27 25.98 -18.00 -11.49
CA ASP A 27 25.85 -19.44 -11.67
C ASP A 27 26.99 -20.17 -10.95
N LEU A 28 26.71 -21.36 -10.41
CA LEU A 28 27.66 -22.14 -9.63
C LEU A 28 27.84 -23.53 -10.23
N ALA A 29 29.07 -24.01 -10.25
CA ALA A 29 29.40 -25.41 -10.45
C ALA A 29 29.84 -26.01 -9.12
N LEU A 30 29.12 -27.04 -8.66
CA LEU A 30 29.42 -27.76 -7.42
C LEU A 30 29.90 -29.18 -7.75
N SER A 31 30.80 -29.74 -6.94
CA SER A 31 31.10 -31.18 -6.95
C SER A 31 29.99 -31.99 -6.28
N GLY A 32 30.06 -33.32 -6.41
CA GLY A 32 29.06 -34.24 -5.82
C GLY A 32 28.95 -34.17 -4.29
N ASP A 33 29.96 -33.64 -3.60
CA ASP A 33 29.97 -33.37 -2.15
C ASP A 33 29.55 -31.92 -1.79
N GLY A 34 29.07 -31.14 -2.77
CA GLY A 34 28.59 -29.77 -2.56
C GLY A 34 29.69 -28.72 -2.42
N ARG A 35 30.95 -29.03 -2.77
CA ARG A 35 32.04 -28.04 -2.80
C ARG A 35 31.98 -27.22 -4.10
N LEU A 36 32.13 -25.90 -3.97
CA LEU A 36 32.19 -24.96 -5.09
C LEU A 36 33.46 -25.21 -5.89
N LEU A 37 33.27 -25.58 -7.16
CA LEU A 37 34.33 -25.83 -8.13
C LEU A 37 34.60 -24.60 -8.99
N ALA A 38 33.54 -23.96 -9.47
CA ALA A 38 33.61 -22.75 -10.28
C ALA A 38 32.35 -21.91 -10.09
N PHE A 39 32.43 -20.64 -10.46
CA PHE A 39 31.28 -19.77 -10.60
C PHE A 39 31.45 -18.89 -11.84
N ARG A 40 30.33 -18.39 -12.34
CA ARG A 40 30.28 -17.39 -13.40
C ARG A 40 29.30 -16.29 -13.01
N LEU A 41 29.66 -15.04 -13.22
CA LEU A 41 28.73 -13.92 -13.10
C LEU A 41 27.80 -13.89 -14.32
N THR A 42 26.50 -13.76 -14.08
CA THR A 42 25.48 -13.66 -15.15
C THR A 42 25.45 -12.24 -15.72
N PRO A 43 24.78 -11.99 -16.86
CA PRO A 43 24.58 -10.63 -17.37
C PRO A 43 23.98 -9.66 -16.32
N MET A 44 23.15 -10.17 -15.41
CA MET A 44 22.56 -9.38 -14.34
C MET A 44 23.59 -8.87 -13.32
N ALA A 45 24.73 -9.55 -13.16
CA ALA A 45 25.86 -9.00 -12.40
C ALA A 45 26.45 -7.75 -13.06
N GLY A 46 26.45 -7.70 -14.40
CA GLY A 46 26.85 -6.51 -15.15
C GLY A 46 25.96 -5.31 -14.82
N LEU A 47 24.64 -5.51 -14.81
CA LEU A 47 23.67 -4.49 -14.42
C LEU A 47 23.82 -4.07 -12.96
N LEU A 48 23.75 -5.03 -12.02
CA LEU A 48 23.62 -4.72 -10.60
C LEU A 48 24.94 -4.31 -9.92
N LEU A 49 26.09 -4.83 -10.38
CA LEU A 49 27.39 -4.56 -9.74
C LEU A 49 28.20 -3.51 -10.51
N ASN A 50 28.05 -3.43 -11.84
CA ASN A 50 28.87 -2.58 -12.68
C ASN A 50 28.07 -1.43 -13.33
N GLY A 51 26.75 -1.38 -13.14
CA GLY A 51 25.88 -0.37 -13.76
C GLY A 51 25.84 -0.45 -15.28
N VAL A 52 26.17 -1.61 -15.86
CA VAL A 52 26.15 -1.83 -17.30
C VAL A 52 24.71 -2.12 -17.71
N GLU A 53 24.10 -1.23 -18.48
CA GLU A 53 22.77 -1.49 -19.05
C GLU A 53 22.82 -2.77 -19.90
N PRO A 54 21.84 -3.67 -19.75
CA PRO A 54 21.79 -4.87 -20.58
C PRO A 54 21.63 -4.42 -22.02
N VAL A 55 22.42 -5.00 -22.94
CA VAL A 55 22.07 -4.95 -24.35
C VAL A 55 20.78 -5.77 -24.46
N GLU A 56 19.67 -5.11 -24.76
CA GLU A 56 18.38 -5.74 -25.01
C GLU A 56 18.56 -6.77 -26.12
N GLN A 57 18.76 -8.03 -25.76
CA GLN A 57 18.57 -9.12 -26.69
C GLN A 57 17.06 -9.22 -26.85
N GLU A 58 16.57 -8.82 -28.02
CA GLU A 58 15.19 -9.03 -28.43
C GLU A 58 14.86 -10.52 -28.23
N VAL A 59 14.17 -10.82 -27.13
CA VAL A 59 13.56 -12.13 -26.95
C VAL A 59 12.40 -12.17 -27.94
N GLU A 60 12.68 -12.65 -29.14
CA GLU A 60 11.67 -13.09 -30.10
C GLU A 60 10.85 -14.18 -29.43
N GLU A 61 9.65 -13.82 -28.95
CA GLU A 61 8.54 -14.75 -28.86
C GLU A 61 7.22 -13.97 -29.00
N ALA A 62 6.91 -13.68 -30.27
CA ALA A 62 5.55 -13.44 -30.71
C ALA A 62 4.77 -14.76 -30.62
N GLN A 63 4.07 -14.96 -29.51
CA GLN A 63 2.94 -15.88 -29.42
C GLN A 63 1.70 -15.06 -29.08
N GLU A 64 0.58 -15.41 -29.74
CA GLU A 64 -0.72 -14.74 -29.71
C GLU A 64 -0.98 -14.02 -28.38
N ARG A 65 -0.96 -12.68 -28.41
CA ARG A 65 -1.01 -11.86 -27.20
C ARG A 65 -2.38 -11.99 -26.56
N ALA A 66 -2.50 -12.86 -25.55
CA ALA A 66 -3.60 -12.82 -24.60
C ALA A 66 -3.65 -11.44 -23.92
N PRO A 67 -4.82 -11.00 -23.44
CA PRO A 67 -4.93 -9.73 -22.74
C PRO A 67 -4.01 -9.71 -21.52
N VAL A 68 -3.29 -8.61 -21.33
CA VAL A 68 -2.47 -8.37 -20.14
C VAL A 68 -3.32 -8.43 -18.85
N LEU A 69 -4.62 -8.20 -18.98
CA LEU A 69 -5.61 -8.20 -17.92
C LEU A 69 -6.91 -8.84 -18.42
N ASP A 70 -7.36 -9.89 -17.74
CA ASP A 70 -8.71 -10.44 -17.90
C ASP A 70 -9.56 -10.05 -16.69
N VAL A 71 -10.79 -9.60 -16.95
CA VAL A 71 -11.78 -9.34 -15.89
C VAL A 71 -12.88 -10.38 -15.95
N LEU A 72 -13.05 -11.14 -14.87
CA LEU A 72 -14.12 -12.13 -14.76
C LEU A 72 -15.46 -11.46 -14.48
N GLU A 73 -16.56 -12.15 -14.79
CA GLU A 73 -17.92 -11.70 -14.41
C GLU A 73 -18.09 -11.52 -12.90
N THR A 74 -17.27 -12.21 -12.10
CA THR A 74 -17.20 -12.05 -10.64
C THR A 74 -16.58 -10.72 -10.20
N GLY A 75 -16.00 -9.94 -11.11
CA GLY A 75 -15.26 -8.71 -10.82
C GLY A 75 -13.80 -8.93 -10.39
N GLU A 76 -13.32 -10.17 -10.49
CA GLU A 76 -11.91 -10.51 -10.22
C GLU A 76 -11.03 -10.16 -11.43
N LEU A 77 -9.86 -9.60 -11.13
CA LEU A 77 -8.83 -9.25 -12.11
C LEU A 77 -7.80 -10.38 -12.17
N LEU A 78 -7.55 -10.90 -13.36
CA LEU A 78 -6.50 -11.88 -13.63
C LEU A 78 -5.41 -11.21 -14.48
N VAL A 79 -4.19 -11.15 -13.94
CA VAL A 79 -3.04 -10.49 -14.59
C VAL A 79 -1.94 -11.51 -14.81
N GLU A 80 -1.34 -11.52 -16.00
CA GLU A 80 -0.15 -12.33 -16.25
C GLU A 80 1.07 -11.76 -15.52
N SER A 81 1.85 -12.62 -14.87
CA SER A 81 3.08 -12.21 -14.17
C SER A 81 4.24 -12.02 -15.15
N ARG A 82 4.16 -10.98 -15.97
CA ARG A 82 5.17 -10.62 -16.99
C ARG A 82 5.78 -9.25 -16.71
N THR A 83 7.00 -9.02 -17.20
CA THR A 83 7.73 -7.76 -16.96
C THR A 83 6.98 -6.53 -17.48
N ASP A 84 6.32 -6.65 -18.63
CA ASP A 84 5.49 -5.59 -19.22
C ASP A 84 4.19 -5.32 -18.44
N SER A 85 3.74 -6.30 -17.66
CA SER A 85 2.55 -6.24 -16.82
C SER A 85 2.84 -5.65 -15.44
N TRP A 86 4.12 -5.49 -15.07
CA TRP A 86 4.52 -5.02 -13.75
C TRP A 86 3.95 -3.64 -13.36
N PRO A 87 3.97 -2.60 -14.23
CA PRO A 87 3.35 -1.32 -13.89
C PRO A 87 1.84 -1.40 -13.64
N LEU A 88 1.16 -2.36 -14.29
CA LEU A 88 -0.26 -2.63 -14.04
C LEU A 88 -0.44 -3.36 -12.70
N ILE A 89 0.39 -4.36 -12.41
CA ILE A 89 0.36 -5.13 -11.16
C ILE A 89 0.54 -4.19 -9.97
N GLU A 90 1.58 -3.37 -9.98
CA GLU A 90 1.88 -2.40 -8.91
C GLU A 90 0.69 -1.46 -8.68
N LEU A 91 0.09 -0.97 -9.76
CA LEU A 91 -1.06 -0.08 -9.68
C LEU A 91 -2.34 -0.77 -9.20
N ILE A 92 -2.53 -2.06 -9.49
CA ILE A 92 -3.66 -2.84 -8.97
C ILE A 92 -3.47 -3.12 -7.48
N GLU A 93 -2.27 -3.52 -7.06
CA GLU A 93 -1.94 -3.85 -5.67
C GLU A 93 -2.16 -2.68 -4.70
N ASP A 94 -1.99 -1.44 -5.16
CA ASP A 94 -2.29 -0.24 -4.37
C ASP A 94 -3.77 -0.11 -3.97
N PHE A 95 -4.70 -0.71 -4.71
CA PHE A 95 -6.14 -0.53 -4.53
C PHE A 95 -6.94 -1.83 -4.34
N ALA A 96 -6.36 -2.98 -4.64
CA ALA A 96 -7.02 -4.27 -4.66
C ALA A 96 -6.56 -5.19 -3.53
N GLU A 97 -7.40 -6.16 -3.20
CA GLU A 97 -7.07 -7.28 -2.33
C GLU A 97 -6.42 -8.39 -3.15
N VAL A 98 -5.39 -9.04 -2.60
CA VAL A 98 -4.76 -10.22 -3.21
C VAL A 98 -5.68 -11.43 -3.03
N ALA A 99 -6.18 -11.98 -4.13
CA ALA A 99 -7.06 -13.14 -4.16
C ALA A 99 -6.31 -14.45 -4.51
N GLY A 100 -4.99 -14.40 -4.65
CA GLY A 100 -4.11 -15.55 -4.86
C GLY A 100 -3.67 -15.69 -6.33
N VAL A 101 -3.49 -16.93 -6.78
CA VAL A 101 -3.05 -17.25 -8.14
C VAL A 101 -3.99 -18.27 -8.76
N ARG A 102 -4.43 -18.06 -10.01
CA ARG A 102 -5.25 -19.01 -10.77
C ARG A 102 -4.67 -19.21 -12.17
N GLY A 103 -4.39 -20.47 -12.50
CA GLY A 103 -3.87 -20.83 -13.83
C GLY A 103 -2.57 -20.09 -14.18
N GLY A 104 -1.68 -19.87 -13.20
CA GLY A 104 -0.43 -19.13 -13.41
C GLY A 104 -0.58 -17.61 -13.47
N ARG A 105 -1.79 -17.06 -13.29
CA ARG A 105 -2.07 -15.62 -13.29
C ARG A 105 -2.34 -15.11 -11.89
N LEU A 106 -1.88 -13.90 -11.60
CA LEU A 106 -2.13 -13.19 -10.34
C LEU A 106 -3.59 -12.77 -10.30
N CYS A 107 -4.27 -13.07 -9.19
CA CYS A 107 -5.68 -12.80 -9.00
C CYS A 107 -5.86 -11.69 -7.98
N TYR A 108 -6.56 -10.63 -8.38
CA TYR A 108 -6.87 -9.49 -7.51
C TYR A 108 -8.36 -9.22 -7.47
N ARG A 109 -8.82 -8.59 -6.39
CA ARG A 109 -10.20 -8.16 -6.23
C ARG A 109 -10.27 -6.72 -5.81
N LEU A 110 -10.93 -5.90 -6.62
CA LEU A 110 -11.26 -4.52 -6.23
C LEU A 110 -12.54 -4.54 -5.41
N ALA A 111 -12.46 -4.07 -4.17
CA ALA A 111 -13.59 -4.01 -3.26
C ALA A 111 -13.77 -2.57 -2.72
N PRO A 112 -14.99 -2.19 -2.28
CA PRO A 112 -15.21 -0.89 -1.66
C PRO A 112 -14.29 -0.65 -0.46
N GLY A 113 -14.00 -1.70 0.33
CA GLY A 113 -13.15 -1.63 1.50
C GLY A 113 -11.69 -1.32 1.16
N SER A 114 -11.08 -2.11 0.28
CA SER A 114 -9.68 -1.91 -0.15
C SER A 114 -9.47 -0.56 -0.82
N LEU A 115 -10.43 -0.14 -1.66
CA LEU A 115 -10.42 1.17 -2.29
C LEU A 115 -10.54 2.30 -1.26
N ALA A 116 -11.47 2.20 -0.31
CA ALA A 116 -11.63 3.21 0.74
C ALA A 116 -10.37 3.33 1.61
N GLU A 117 -9.71 2.21 1.91
CA GLU A 117 -8.46 2.20 2.66
C GLU A 117 -7.32 2.88 1.88
N ALA A 118 -7.16 2.55 0.59
CA ALA A 118 -6.18 3.19 -0.28
C ALA A 118 -6.39 4.72 -0.36
N LEU A 119 -7.64 5.14 -0.57
CA LEU A 119 -8.02 6.57 -0.57
C LEU A 119 -7.75 7.23 0.79
N GLY A 120 -7.99 6.50 1.90
CA GLY A 120 -7.66 6.95 3.25
C GLY A 120 -6.17 7.18 3.50
N ARG A 121 -5.31 6.41 2.83
CA ARG A 121 -3.84 6.58 2.82
C ARG A 121 -3.36 7.69 1.87
N GLY A 122 -4.27 8.38 1.19
CA GLY A 122 -3.95 9.46 0.25
C GLY A 122 -3.65 9.00 -1.18
N GLN A 123 -3.82 7.71 -1.48
CA GLN A 123 -3.62 7.19 -2.83
C GLN A 123 -4.61 7.81 -3.82
N GLN A 124 -4.15 8.05 -5.04
CA GLN A 124 -4.95 8.71 -6.08
C GLN A 124 -5.36 7.69 -7.15
N PRO A 125 -6.66 7.37 -7.30
CA PRO A 125 -7.12 6.32 -8.21
C PRO A 125 -7.07 6.76 -9.68
N GLY A 126 -6.69 8.01 -9.98
CA GLY A 126 -6.72 8.58 -11.32
C GLY A 126 -5.86 7.82 -12.32
N ASN A 127 -4.70 7.30 -11.91
CA ASN A 127 -3.83 6.51 -12.78
C ASN A 127 -4.44 5.14 -13.06
N LEU A 128 -4.99 4.48 -12.03
CA LEU A 128 -5.68 3.20 -12.16
C LEU A 128 -6.85 3.31 -13.14
N LEU A 129 -7.72 4.30 -12.94
CA LEU A 129 -8.87 4.54 -13.82
C LEU A 129 -8.45 4.85 -15.25
N LYS A 130 -7.39 5.64 -15.46
CA LYS A 130 -6.88 5.93 -16.81
C LYS A 130 -6.40 4.67 -17.51
N LEU A 131 -5.68 3.80 -16.79
CA LEU A 131 -5.14 2.56 -17.35
C LEU A 131 -6.26 1.57 -17.67
N LEU A 132 -7.17 1.31 -16.73
CA LEU A 132 -8.31 0.42 -16.93
C LEU A 132 -9.24 0.91 -18.06
N ARG A 133 -9.49 2.22 -18.18
CA ARG A 133 -10.25 2.79 -19.30
C ARG A 133 -9.53 2.66 -20.65
N LYS A 134 -8.21 2.65 -20.66
CA LYS A 134 -7.44 2.42 -21.88
C LYS A 134 -7.66 0.98 -22.36
N ILE A 135 -7.56 0.02 -21.44
CA ILE A 135 -7.80 -1.40 -21.72
C ILE A 135 -9.25 -1.62 -22.20
N ALA A 136 -10.22 -1.02 -21.51
CA ALA A 136 -11.65 -1.15 -21.87
C ALA A 136 -12.01 -0.55 -23.24
N LYS A 137 -11.23 0.42 -23.76
CA LYS A 137 -11.45 0.99 -25.10
C LYS A 137 -10.95 0.08 -26.22
N ASP A 138 -9.99 -0.78 -25.89
CA ASP A 138 -9.45 -1.75 -26.83
C ASP A 138 -10.36 -2.99 -26.94
N GLU A 139 -11.31 -3.16 -26.01
CA GLU A 139 -12.38 -4.15 -26.09
C GLU A 139 -13.53 -3.65 -27.00
N GLU A 140 -13.96 -4.48 -27.97
CA GLU A 140 -15.05 -4.13 -28.91
C GLU A 140 -16.44 -4.05 -28.24
N ASP A 141 -16.62 -4.71 -27.09
CA ASP A 141 -17.90 -4.82 -26.39
C ASP A 141 -18.07 -3.77 -25.29
N SER A 142 -19.00 -2.83 -25.50
CA SER A 142 -19.30 -1.78 -24.52
C SER A 142 -19.88 -2.29 -23.19
N ASN A 143 -20.32 -3.56 -23.11
CA ASN A 143 -20.90 -4.18 -21.91
C ASN A 143 -20.01 -5.28 -21.32
N SER A 144 -18.70 -5.13 -21.42
CA SER A 144 -17.74 -6.08 -20.85
C SER A 144 -17.72 -6.06 -19.32
N PRO A 145 -17.24 -7.14 -18.66
CA PRO A 145 -17.04 -7.16 -17.22
C PRO A 145 -16.16 -6.00 -16.72
N LEU A 146 -15.17 -5.58 -17.52
CA LEU A 146 -14.30 -4.46 -17.21
C LEU A 146 -15.05 -3.11 -17.22
N SER A 147 -15.97 -2.88 -18.17
CA SER A 147 -16.76 -1.64 -18.21
C SER A 147 -17.73 -1.54 -17.02
N CYS A 148 -18.34 -2.66 -16.62
CA CYS A 148 -19.14 -2.75 -15.40
C CYS A 148 -18.32 -2.46 -14.14
N LEU A 149 -17.12 -3.04 -14.03
CA LEU A 149 -16.22 -2.82 -12.90
C LEU A 149 -15.75 -1.36 -12.82
N LEU A 150 -15.43 -0.75 -13.97
CA LEU A 150 -15.09 0.68 -14.05
C LEU A 150 -16.22 1.57 -13.53
N ALA A 151 -17.47 1.31 -13.94
CA ALA A 151 -18.62 2.06 -13.45
C ALA A 151 -18.83 1.89 -11.93
N GLN A 152 -18.62 0.68 -11.40
CA GLN A 152 -18.68 0.41 -9.97
C GLN A 152 -17.59 1.17 -9.20
N LEU A 153 -16.34 1.13 -9.66
CA LEU A 153 -15.23 1.87 -9.08
C LEU A 153 -15.51 3.38 -9.04
N GLU A 154 -15.98 3.95 -10.14
CA GLU A 154 -16.34 5.37 -10.21
C GLU A 154 -17.45 5.72 -9.19
N GLY A 155 -18.44 4.86 -9.04
CA GLY A 155 -19.49 5.00 -8.04
C GLY A 155 -18.96 4.95 -6.59
N TRP A 156 -18.02 4.05 -6.31
CA TRP A 156 -17.38 3.96 -4.99
C TRP A 156 -16.51 5.19 -4.70
N ILE A 157 -15.71 5.65 -5.68
CA ILE A 157 -14.88 6.86 -5.54
C ILE A 157 -15.77 8.09 -5.32
N ALA A 158 -16.86 8.23 -6.08
CA ALA A 158 -17.77 9.37 -5.96
C ALA A 158 -18.57 9.39 -4.64
N SER A 159 -18.76 8.21 -4.03
CA SER A 159 -19.44 8.08 -2.73
C SER A 159 -18.49 8.14 -1.53
N TYR A 160 -17.19 7.91 -1.74
CA TYR A 160 -16.18 7.96 -0.68
C TYR A 160 -16.17 9.32 0.03
N GLY A 161 -16.23 9.28 1.36
CA GLY A 161 -16.21 10.47 2.20
C GLY A 161 -17.51 11.31 2.20
N ARG A 162 -18.57 10.92 1.47
CA ARG A 162 -19.87 11.60 1.54
C ARG A 162 -20.49 11.50 2.94
N VAL A 163 -20.32 10.34 3.58
CA VAL A 163 -20.64 10.12 4.99
C VAL A 163 -19.33 9.82 5.71
N ARG A 164 -19.11 10.47 6.85
CA ARG A 164 -17.92 10.24 7.69
C ARG A 164 -18.38 9.84 9.08
N LEU A 165 -18.02 8.64 9.48
CA LEU A 165 -18.22 8.12 10.82
C LEU A 165 -16.91 8.23 11.57
N TYR A 166 -16.93 8.86 12.74
CA TYR A 166 -15.79 8.92 13.64
C TYR A 166 -16.05 7.97 14.79
N THR A 167 -15.15 7.01 14.99
CA THR A 167 -15.22 6.01 16.06
C THR A 167 -13.97 6.12 16.93
N GLY A 168 -14.09 5.80 18.23
CA GLY A 168 -12.94 5.88 19.14
C GLY A 168 -12.38 7.29 19.33
N VAL A 169 -13.17 8.32 19.07
CA VAL A 169 -12.82 9.73 19.25
C VAL A 169 -13.61 10.33 20.41
N SER A 170 -13.05 11.37 21.02
CA SER A 170 -13.74 12.19 22.01
C SER A 170 -14.18 13.50 21.37
N MET A 171 -15.27 14.07 21.86
CA MET A 171 -15.74 15.39 21.45
C MET A 171 -15.50 16.39 22.57
N VAL A 172 -14.98 17.57 22.23
CA VAL A 172 -14.80 18.67 23.17
C VAL A 172 -15.60 19.86 22.68
N GLU A 173 -16.48 20.33 23.58
CA GLU A 173 -17.25 21.56 23.43
C GLU A 173 -16.73 22.59 24.45
N VAL A 174 -16.51 23.81 24.00
CA VAL A 174 -16.17 24.95 24.87
C VAL A 174 -17.25 26.02 24.80
N ALA A 175 -17.38 26.78 25.88
CA ALA A 175 -18.45 27.77 26.00
C ALA A 175 -18.37 28.88 24.93
N ASP A 176 -17.16 29.33 24.59
CA ASP A 176 -16.94 30.40 23.61
C ASP A 176 -15.52 30.36 23.01
N ASN A 177 -15.27 31.29 22.07
CA ASN A 177 -13.99 31.41 21.38
C ASN A 177 -12.84 31.89 22.29
N LEU A 178 -13.13 32.60 23.38
CA LEU A 178 -12.09 33.03 24.33
C LEU A 178 -11.58 31.82 25.10
N VAL A 179 -12.49 30.97 25.59
CA VAL A 179 -12.14 29.69 26.22
C VAL A 179 -11.37 28.79 25.26
N MET A 180 -11.76 28.76 23.97
CA MET A 180 -11.01 27.98 22.97
C MET A 180 -9.55 28.48 22.84
N ARG A 181 -9.35 29.80 22.75
CA ARG A 181 -8.02 30.38 22.65
C ARG A 181 -7.17 30.12 23.89
N GLU A 182 -7.77 30.22 25.06
CA GLU A 182 -7.10 29.86 26.31
C GLU A 182 -6.71 28.37 26.31
N LEU A 183 -7.63 27.48 25.94
CA LEU A 183 -7.40 26.05 25.89
C LEU A 183 -6.26 25.68 24.91
N SER A 184 -6.27 26.24 23.69
CA SER A 184 -5.18 26.07 22.71
C SER A 184 -3.84 26.62 23.22
N ALA A 185 -3.84 27.73 23.98
CA ALA A 185 -2.60 28.34 24.48
C ALA A 185 -2.04 27.63 25.73
N THR A 186 -2.87 26.86 26.43
CA THR A 186 -2.54 26.28 27.74
C THR A 186 -2.40 24.75 27.71
N THR A 187 -2.81 24.10 26.64
CA THR A 187 -2.76 22.64 26.49
C THR A 187 -2.22 22.26 25.11
N SER A 188 -1.85 20.99 24.92
CA SER A 188 -1.48 20.45 23.61
C SER A 188 -2.70 20.17 22.71
N LEU A 189 -3.79 20.93 22.82
CA LEU A 189 -5.06 20.69 22.10
C LEU A 189 -4.85 20.55 20.59
N GLU A 190 -4.09 21.46 19.98
CA GLU A 190 -3.87 21.52 18.52
C GLU A 190 -3.29 20.21 17.96
N GLU A 191 -2.42 19.54 18.70
CA GLU A 191 -1.79 18.28 18.30
C GLU A 191 -2.75 17.08 18.36
N GLN A 192 -3.88 17.24 19.05
CA GLN A 192 -4.84 16.17 19.33
C GLN A 192 -6.13 16.31 18.52
N ILE A 193 -6.30 17.41 17.78
CA ILE A 193 -7.49 17.65 16.94
C ILE A 193 -7.46 16.70 15.75
N VAL A 194 -8.47 15.83 15.69
CA VAL A 194 -8.78 15.04 14.49
C VAL A 194 -9.52 15.90 13.48
N LYS A 195 -10.49 16.70 13.96
CA LYS A 195 -11.28 17.59 13.11
C LYS A 195 -11.98 18.69 13.91
N SER A 196 -11.94 19.92 13.43
CA SER A 196 -12.80 21.01 13.91
C SER A 196 -14.16 20.97 13.20
N ILE A 197 -15.26 20.94 13.97
CA ILE A 197 -16.64 21.01 13.44
C ILE A 197 -17.08 22.48 13.38
N THR A 198 -16.90 23.18 14.50
CA THR A 198 -17.10 24.63 14.63
C THR A 198 -15.92 25.21 15.40
N PRO A 199 -15.78 26.55 15.52
CA PRO A 199 -14.74 27.16 16.34
C PRO A 199 -14.79 26.74 17.83
N THR A 200 -15.93 26.26 18.33
CA THR A 200 -16.13 25.86 19.73
C THR A 200 -16.39 24.36 19.92
N LEU A 201 -16.41 23.57 18.84
CA LEU A 201 -16.72 22.14 18.88
C LEU A 201 -15.72 21.37 18.01
N MET A 202 -14.96 20.48 18.64
CA MET A 202 -13.89 19.72 17.96
C MET A 202 -13.92 18.23 18.33
N ILE A 203 -13.46 17.41 17.39
CA ILE A 203 -13.21 15.99 17.56
C ILE A 203 -11.73 15.80 17.87
N LEU A 204 -11.46 15.10 18.95
CA LEU A 204 -10.12 14.78 19.44
C LEU A 204 -9.88 13.27 19.42
N THR A 205 -8.60 12.88 19.43
CA THR A 205 -8.24 11.50 19.76
C THR A 205 -8.65 11.18 21.20
N LYS A 206 -8.99 9.92 21.49
CA LYS A 206 -9.30 9.48 22.87
C LYS A 206 -8.15 9.81 23.83
N GLN A 207 -6.91 9.52 23.41
CA GLN A 207 -5.71 9.84 24.19
C GLN A 207 -5.53 11.35 24.40
N GLY A 208 -5.87 12.15 23.40
CA GLY A 208 -5.81 13.61 23.47
C GLY A 208 -6.74 14.19 24.52
N MET A 209 -7.96 13.67 24.63
CA MET A 209 -8.90 14.05 25.68
C MET A 209 -8.32 13.76 27.07
N GLU A 210 -7.74 12.58 27.30
CA GLU A 210 -7.15 12.23 28.60
C GLU A 210 -6.04 13.22 29.01
N ARG A 211 -5.17 13.59 28.06
CA ARG A 211 -4.11 14.58 28.27
C ARG A 211 -4.66 15.96 28.60
N ILE A 212 -5.65 16.44 27.85
CA ILE A 212 -6.26 17.76 28.08
C ILE A 212 -6.93 17.81 29.45
N VAL A 213 -7.66 16.75 29.85
CA VAL A 213 -8.28 16.67 31.18
C VAL A 213 -7.22 16.75 32.28
N GLU A 214 -6.07 16.08 32.10
CA GLU A 214 -4.97 16.15 33.05
C GLU A 214 -4.35 17.55 33.13
N ASP A 215 -4.13 18.20 32.00
CA ASP A 215 -3.61 19.58 31.94
C ASP A 215 -4.55 20.58 32.61
N LEU A 216 -5.87 20.45 32.39
CA LEU A 216 -6.88 21.27 33.03
C LEU A 216 -6.89 21.05 34.55
N LYS A 217 -6.84 19.78 35.01
CA LYS A 217 -6.78 19.44 36.43
C LYS A 217 -5.54 20.04 37.10
N ARG A 218 -4.37 19.97 36.46
CA ARG A 218 -3.12 20.58 36.96
C ARG A 218 -3.24 22.10 37.12
N ARG A 219 -4.10 22.74 36.34
CA ARG A 219 -4.40 24.18 36.38
C ARG A 219 -5.56 24.54 37.31
N GLY A 220 -6.10 23.57 38.06
CA GLY A 220 -7.22 23.78 38.98
C GLY A 220 -8.58 23.89 38.29
N GLN A 221 -8.67 23.57 37.00
CA GLN A 221 -9.91 23.55 36.23
C GLN A 221 -10.43 22.11 36.15
N SER A 222 -11.74 21.92 36.35
CA SER A 222 -12.38 20.60 36.24
C SER A 222 -13.41 20.61 35.11
N PRO A 223 -13.11 19.99 33.96
CA PRO A 223 -14.06 19.91 32.86
C PRO A 223 -15.23 18.98 33.21
N LEU A 224 -16.39 19.25 32.62
CA LEU A 224 -17.53 18.34 32.66
C LEU A 224 -17.26 17.17 31.69
N LEU A 225 -17.37 15.93 32.19
CA LEU A 225 -17.18 14.72 31.39
C LEU A 225 -18.51 14.01 31.17
N HIS A 226 -18.81 13.68 29.91
CA HIS A 226 -19.95 12.86 29.52
C HIS A 226 -19.46 11.44 29.21
N GLU A 227 -19.56 10.53 30.17
CA GLU A 227 -19.17 9.12 30.02
C GLU A 227 -20.36 8.26 29.54
N GLU A 228 -20.07 7.14 28.88
CA GLU A 228 -21.08 6.24 28.32
C GLU A 228 -22.12 5.78 29.37
N ASP A 229 -21.71 5.65 30.64
CA ASP A 229 -22.57 5.25 31.76
C ASP A 229 -23.68 6.27 32.10
N TYR A 230 -23.57 7.52 31.65
CA TYR A 230 -24.61 8.55 31.84
C TYR A 230 -25.72 8.50 30.78
N HIS A 231 -25.48 7.77 29.68
CA HIS A 231 -26.45 7.58 28.60
C HIS A 231 -27.12 6.21 28.76
N GLY A 232 -27.91 6.08 29.83
CA GLY A 232 -28.79 4.92 30.01
C GLY A 232 -29.63 4.69 28.75
N THR A 233 -29.43 3.54 28.13
CA THR A 233 -30.33 3.02 27.09
C THR A 233 -31.72 2.89 27.71
N LYS A 234 -32.65 3.73 27.26
CA LYS A 234 -34.09 3.46 27.36
C LYS A 234 -34.52 2.60 26.19
#